data_AF-A0A6G1R8R5-F1
#
_entry.id   AF-A0A6G1R8R5-F1
#
_cell.length_a   1.000
_cell.length_b   1.000
_cell.length_c   1.000
_cell.angle_alpha   90.00
_cell.angle_beta   90.00
_cell.angle_gamma   90.00
#
_symmetry.space_group_name_H-M   'P 1'
#
loop_
_entity.id
_entity.type
_entity.pdbx_description
1 polymer ?
#
loop_
_entity_poly.entity_id
_entity_poly.type
_entity_poly.pdbx_seq_one_letter_code
_entity_poly.pdbx_strand_id
1 'polypeptide(L)'
;PPPPDTEVTFVLPAGRRECFYQGAPGNASLEAEYQVIGGAGLDVDFSLESPSGLLLVSEYRRSDGAHTVEPTEAGDYKLCFDNSFSTISEKLVFFELIFDSTAG
;
A
#
# COMPACT_ATOMS: atom_id res chain seq x y z
N PRO A 1 -0.41 -17.19 14.78
CA PRO A 1 -0.15 -17.27 13.32
C PRO A 1 0.24 -15.88 12.80
N PRO A 2 1.27 -15.77 11.94
CA PRO A 2 1.51 -14.53 11.20
C PRO A 2 0.24 -14.17 10.41
N PRO A 3 -0.04 -12.88 10.18
CA PRO A 3 -1.10 -12.49 9.26
C PRO A 3 -0.82 -13.14 7.90
N PRO A 4 -1.85 -13.63 7.19
CA PRO A 4 -1.64 -14.12 5.84
C PRO A 4 -1.11 -12.99 4.95
N ASP A 5 -0.14 -13.30 4.11
CA ASP A 5 0.28 -12.41 3.05
C ASP A 5 -0.94 -12.01 2.22
N THR A 6 -0.99 -10.74 1.85
CA THR A 6 -2.14 -10.16 1.15
C THR A 6 -1.70 -9.71 -0.22
N GLU A 7 -2.37 -10.19 -1.26
CA GLU A 7 -2.13 -9.80 -2.65
C GLU A 7 -3.45 -9.31 -3.25
N VAL A 8 -3.44 -8.13 -3.87
CA VAL A 8 -4.64 -7.53 -4.44
C VAL A 8 -4.32 -6.84 -5.77
N THR A 9 -5.11 -7.16 -6.79
CA THR A 9 -5.19 -6.35 -8.02
C THR A 9 -6.54 -5.66 -8.08
N PHE A 10 -6.55 -4.34 -8.27
CA PHE A 10 -7.79 -3.57 -8.34
C PHE A 10 -7.72 -2.45 -9.38
N VAL A 11 -8.90 -2.08 -9.89
CA VAL A 11 -9.06 -0.91 -10.77
C VAL A 11 -9.30 0.32 -9.90
N LEU A 12 -8.49 1.35 -10.10
CA LEU A 12 -8.59 2.66 -9.47
C LEU A 12 -9.12 3.69 -10.49
N PRO A 13 -10.41 4.08 -10.41
CA PRO A 13 -11.01 5.04 -11.34
C PRO A 13 -10.29 6.39 -11.37
N ALA A 14 -10.49 7.13 -12.47
CA ALA A 14 -10.09 8.54 -12.55
C ALA A 14 -10.78 9.36 -11.45
N GLY A 15 -10.07 10.30 -10.84
CA GLY A 15 -10.64 11.19 -9.83
C GLY A 15 -10.87 10.56 -8.46
N ARG A 16 -10.37 9.33 -8.22
CA ARG A 16 -10.63 8.58 -6.97
C ARG A 16 -9.34 8.28 -6.20
N ARG A 17 -9.51 8.22 -4.88
CA ARG A 17 -8.59 7.62 -3.92
C ARG A 17 -9.23 6.39 -3.30
N GLU A 18 -8.49 5.30 -3.21
CA GLU A 18 -8.90 4.05 -2.56
C GLU A 18 -7.94 3.72 -1.42
N CYS A 19 -8.45 3.26 -0.28
CA CYS A 19 -7.64 2.91 0.87
C CYS A 19 -7.97 1.52 1.41
N PHE A 20 -6.94 0.78 1.77
CA PHE A 20 -6.97 -0.55 2.35
C PHE A 20 -6.42 -0.50 3.77
N TYR A 21 -6.91 -1.41 4.62
CA TYR A 21 -6.50 -1.51 6.02
C TYR A 21 -6.02 -2.92 6.30
N GLN A 22 -4.81 -3.06 6.84
CA GLN A 22 -4.21 -4.34 7.15
C GLN A 22 -3.71 -4.36 8.60
N GLY A 23 -4.21 -5.32 9.37
CA GLY A 23 -3.77 -5.55 10.73
C GLY A 23 -2.38 -6.19 10.77
N ALA A 24 -1.48 -5.63 11.58
CA ALA A 24 -0.15 -6.13 11.84
C ALA A 24 0.04 -6.47 13.33
N PRO A 25 0.77 -7.55 13.68
CA PRO A 25 1.27 -7.74 15.03
C PRO A 25 2.33 -6.68 15.33
N GLY A 26 2.57 -6.38 16.61
CA GLY A 26 3.70 -5.54 17.00
C GLY A 26 5.01 -6.31 16.97
N ASN A 27 6.12 -5.62 16.68
CA ASN A 27 7.47 -6.18 16.59
C ASN A 27 7.66 -7.24 15.49
N ALA A 28 6.99 -7.09 14.35
CA ALA A 28 7.25 -7.85 13.14
C ALA A 28 7.87 -6.94 12.06
N SER A 29 8.14 -7.54 10.90
CA SER A 29 8.50 -6.80 9.67
C SER A 29 7.31 -6.85 8.70
N LEU A 30 6.92 -5.69 8.18
CA LEU A 30 5.91 -5.55 7.13
C LEU A 30 6.60 -5.02 5.87
N GLU A 31 6.53 -5.78 4.79
CA GLU A 31 6.93 -5.34 3.45
C GLU A 31 5.69 -5.01 2.62
N ALA A 32 5.65 -3.81 2.05
CA ALA A 32 4.57 -3.31 1.22
C ALA A 32 5.09 -2.98 -0.17
N GLU A 33 4.64 -3.72 -1.17
CA GLU A 33 4.98 -3.50 -2.57
C GLU A 33 3.76 -3.12 -3.38
N TYR A 34 3.95 -2.27 -4.40
CA TYR A 34 2.90 -1.97 -5.36
C TYR A 34 3.46 -1.73 -6.76
N GLN A 35 2.59 -1.94 -7.75
CA GLN A 35 2.88 -1.66 -9.15
C GLN A 35 1.62 -1.23 -9.91
N VAL A 36 1.75 -0.18 -10.72
CA VAL A 36 0.74 0.22 -11.70
C VAL A 36 0.94 -0.60 -12.97
N ILE A 37 0.13 -1.63 -13.13
CA ILE A 37 0.24 -2.63 -14.20
C ILE A 37 -0.63 -2.30 -15.43
N GLY A 38 -1.42 -1.22 -15.38
CA GLY A 38 -2.21 -0.76 -16.51
C GLY A 38 -2.82 0.63 -16.33
N GLY A 39 -3.25 1.23 -17.44
CA GLY A 39 -3.78 2.60 -17.49
C GLY A 39 -2.80 3.61 -18.10
N ALA A 40 -3.28 4.81 -18.42
CA ALA A 40 -2.43 5.85 -19.02
C ALA A 40 -1.48 6.46 -17.98
N GLY A 41 -0.23 6.72 -18.36
CA GLY A 41 0.81 7.30 -17.49
C GLY A 41 1.57 6.29 -16.63
N LEU A 42 0.92 5.16 -16.29
CA LEU A 42 1.46 4.13 -15.39
C LEU A 42 1.96 4.72 -14.07
N ASP A 43 1.12 5.54 -13.44
CA ASP A 43 1.47 6.29 -12.24
C ASP A 43 0.32 6.35 -11.22
N VAL A 44 0.67 6.44 -9.94
CA VAL A 44 -0.26 6.63 -8.83
C VAL A 44 0.44 7.41 -7.70
N ASP A 45 -0.33 8.11 -6.88
CA ASP A 45 0.19 8.61 -5.60
C ASP A 45 -0.10 7.55 -4.53
N PHE A 46 0.90 7.23 -3.71
CA PHE A 46 0.84 6.19 -2.69
C PHE A 46 1.11 6.76 -1.30
N SER A 47 0.39 6.27 -0.29
CA SER A 47 0.69 6.58 1.11
C SER A 47 0.49 5.39 2.03
N LEU A 48 1.39 5.22 2.98
CA LEU A 48 1.29 4.25 4.07
C LEU A 48 1.28 4.99 5.41
N GLU A 49 0.28 4.72 6.24
CA GLU A 49 0.11 5.31 7.57
C GLU A 49 0.09 4.21 8.65
N SER A 50 0.75 4.45 9.78
CA SER A 50 0.77 3.55 10.93
C SER A 50 -0.58 3.51 11.66
N PRO A 51 -0.80 2.54 12.56
CA PRO A 51 -1.99 2.49 13.42
C PRO A 51 -2.17 3.74 14.29
N SER A 52 -1.06 4.38 14.68
CA SER A 52 -1.04 5.64 15.43
C SER A 52 -1.33 6.90 14.58
N GLY A 53 -1.54 6.74 13.27
CA GLY A 53 -1.82 7.85 12.35
C GLY A 53 -0.57 8.56 11.83
N LEU A 54 0.62 7.99 12.04
CA LEU A 54 1.87 8.53 11.52
C LEU A 54 2.01 8.18 10.03
N LEU A 55 2.19 9.19 9.18
CA LEU A 55 2.51 8.99 7.78
C LEU A 55 3.94 8.45 7.64
N LEU A 56 4.07 7.19 7.24
CA LEU A 56 5.35 6.49 7.10
C LEU A 56 5.93 6.66 5.68
N VAL A 57 5.06 6.55 4.67
CA VAL A 57 5.43 6.68 3.25
C VAL A 57 4.47 7.65 2.58
N SER A 58 5.01 8.50 1.71
CA SER A 58 4.24 9.33 0.79
C SER A 58 5.02 9.50 -0.50
N GLU A 59 4.43 9.00 -1.58
CA GLU A 59 5.02 9.03 -2.91
C GLU A 59 4.04 9.60 -3.91
N TYR A 60 4.56 10.30 -4.90
CA TYR A 60 3.75 10.99 -5.91
C TYR A 60 4.15 10.50 -7.29
N ARG A 61 3.14 10.17 -8.10
CA ARG A 61 3.24 9.84 -9.53
C ARG A 61 4.30 8.76 -9.79
N ARG A 62 4.23 7.66 -9.04
CA ARG A 62 5.12 6.50 -9.17
C ARG A 62 4.44 5.33 -9.87
N SER A 63 5.24 4.59 -10.66
CA SER A 63 4.81 3.36 -11.31
C SER A 63 4.85 2.15 -10.36
N ASP A 64 5.69 2.20 -9.34
CA ASP A 64 5.97 1.12 -8.42
C ASP A 64 6.66 1.67 -7.16
N GLY A 65 6.67 0.87 -6.11
CA GLY A 65 7.41 1.12 -4.88
C GLY A 65 7.41 -0.11 -3.97
N ALA A 66 8.47 -0.26 -3.19
CA ALA A 66 8.66 -1.31 -2.20
C ALA A 66 9.18 -0.70 -0.90
N HIS A 67 8.49 -0.97 0.21
CA HIS A 67 8.75 -0.31 1.50
C HIS A 67 8.67 -1.31 2.65
N THR A 68 9.69 -1.31 3.51
CA THR A 68 9.72 -2.14 4.72
C THR A 68 9.47 -1.29 5.96
N VAL A 69 8.57 -1.74 6.82
CA VAL A 69 8.29 -1.18 8.15
C VAL A 69 8.70 -2.19 9.22
N GLU A 70 9.75 -1.87 9.96
CA GLU A 70 10.26 -2.71 11.04
C GLU A 70 10.87 -1.85 12.18
N PRO A 71 10.51 -2.10 13.45
CA PRO A 71 9.43 -2.98 13.89
C PRO A 71 8.05 -2.39 13.58
N THR A 72 7.07 -3.25 13.31
CA THR A 72 5.66 -2.86 13.21
C THR A 72 5.08 -2.47 14.57
N GLU A 73 4.14 -1.51 14.56
CA GLU A 73 3.21 -1.23 15.64
C GLU A 73 2.02 -2.19 15.54
N ALA A 74 1.50 -2.67 16.68
CA ALA A 74 0.31 -3.53 16.65
C ALA A 74 -0.93 -2.70 16.26
N GLY A 75 -1.61 -3.07 15.18
CA GLY A 75 -2.85 -2.42 14.73
C GLY A 75 -2.99 -2.35 13.22
N ASP A 76 -3.95 -1.54 12.75
CA ASP A 76 -4.29 -1.42 11.34
C ASP A 76 -3.44 -0.36 10.64
N TYR A 77 -2.62 -0.79 9.69
CA TYR A 77 -1.93 0.08 8.76
C TYR A 77 -2.86 0.47 7.62
N LYS A 78 -2.82 1.74 7.23
CA LYS A 78 -3.65 2.28 6.14
C LYS A 78 -2.80 2.53 4.90
N LEU A 79 -3.10 1.81 3.83
CA LEU A 79 -2.50 1.97 2.51
C LEU A 79 -3.49 2.72 1.64
N CYS A 80 -3.08 3.80 1.00
CA CYS A 80 -3.94 4.51 0.05
C CYS A 80 -3.25 4.70 -1.29
N PHE A 81 -4.04 4.53 -2.34
CA PHE A 81 -3.69 4.77 -3.72
C PHE A 81 -4.59 5.86 -4.27
N ASP A 82 -4.00 6.90 -4.87
CA ASP A 82 -4.71 8.11 -5.27
C ASP A 82 -4.46 8.40 -6.76
N ASN A 83 -5.56 8.42 -7.52
CA ASN A 83 -5.63 8.77 -8.93
C ASN A 83 -6.54 10.00 -9.14
N SER A 84 -6.69 10.84 -8.12
CA SER A 84 -7.49 12.07 -8.17
C SER A 84 -6.97 13.07 -9.20
N PHE A 85 -5.67 13.00 -9.54
CA PHE A 85 -5.06 13.81 -10.58
C PHE A 85 -5.50 13.44 -12.01
N SER A 86 -6.04 12.24 -12.24
CA SER A 86 -6.52 11.82 -13.56
C SER A 86 -7.97 12.24 -13.76
N THR A 87 -8.26 12.84 -14.91
CA THR A 87 -9.63 13.26 -15.27
C THR A 87 -10.38 12.23 -16.12
N ILE A 88 -9.65 11.35 -16.82
CA ILE A 88 -10.24 10.44 -17.83
C ILE A 88 -9.82 8.98 -17.57
N SER A 89 -8.52 8.74 -17.34
CA SER A 89 -7.96 7.38 -17.31
C SER A 89 -8.01 6.75 -15.92
N GLU A 90 -8.58 5.55 -15.83
CA GLU A 90 -8.38 4.65 -14.69
C GLU A 90 -6.96 4.04 -14.67
N LYS A 91 -6.61 3.45 -13.54
CA LYS A 91 -5.37 2.71 -13.32
C LYS A 91 -5.70 1.28 -12.88
N LEU A 92 -4.89 0.32 -13.29
CA LEU A 92 -4.91 -1.03 -12.76
C LEU A 92 -3.68 -1.15 -11.84
N VAL A 93 -3.93 -1.34 -10.55
CA VAL A 93 -2.90 -1.35 -9.51
C VAL A 93 -2.86 -2.73 -8.87
N PHE A 94 -1.67 -3.27 -8.79
CA PHE A 94 -1.33 -4.45 -8.01
C PHE A 94 -0.62 -4.00 -6.73
N PHE A 95 -0.92 -4.62 -5.61
CA PHE A 95 -0.11 -4.49 -4.41
C PHE A 95 -0.06 -5.79 -3.62
N GLU A 96 1.01 -5.95 -2.86
CA GLU A 96 1.18 -7.04 -1.91
C GLU A 96 1.71 -6.55 -0.56
N LEU A 97 1.33 -7.27 0.49
CA LEU A 97 1.80 -7.09 1.85
C LEU A 97 2.31 -8.42 2.39
N ILE A 98 3.58 -8.46 2.77
CA ILE A 98 4.27 -9.63 3.28
C ILE A 98 4.62 -9.38 4.74
N PHE A 99 4.31 -10.35 5.61
CA PHE A 99 4.64 -10.29 7.03
C PHE A 99 5.69 -11.33 7.38
N ASP A 100 6.91 -10.89 7.70
CA ASP A 100 7.89 -11.78 8.30
C ASP A 100 7.80 -11.67 9.83
N SER A 101 7.45 -12.79 10.46
CA SER A 101 7.65 -12.99 11.89
C SER A 101 8.93 -13.79 12.10
N THR A 102 10.08 -13.13 12.17
CA THR A 102 11.26 -13.71 12.83
C THR A 102 11.02 -13.70 14.33
N ALA A 103 10.13 -14.59 14.78
CA ALA A 103 10.10 -15.00 16.17
C ALA A 103 11.41 -15.75 16.44
N GLY A 104 12.36 -15.08 17.10
CA GLY A 104 13.55 -15.72 17.66
C GLY A 104 13.21 -16.80 18.69
#